data_AF-A0A7C3PTX1-F1
#
_entry.id   AF-A0A7C3PTX1-F1
#
_cell.length_a   1.000
_cell.length_b   1.000
_cell.length_c   1.000
_cell.angle_alpha   90.00
_cell.angle_beta   90.00
_cell.angle_gamma   90.00
#
_symmetry.space_group_name_H-M   'P 1'
#
loop_
_entity.id
_entity.type
_entity.pdbx_description
1 polymer ?
#
loop_
_entity_poly.entity_id
_entity_poly.type
_entity_poly.pdbx_seq_one_letter_code
_entity_poly.pdbx_strand_id
1 'polypeptide(L)'
;MQNNLPTWTKNAMLVAVLLLAALFSFRDIYSPDIGFHLQAGCWITEHAAFPGLDTFTHAAAENSYIDLNWLWQLLLYSCWKAGGSLGLVLFNSVLITGALLLLVKRAEGSHPAAFPWLLLLAVIALSASFEIRPHSLSWLLLGLVLRQLELFYHGKEKAIRWVPALMLVWVNSHSLFVLGLIVMACFAVSVCLRQKHLIRPFLLYSSLSVLACLLNPYGWRAFLLPAEQFEVFGSGSIFRPYITEFQSPFHAAQYSGGFSQIVFRTWHYFHLFTALVLFLYLVRWRKYALHEWLIGLVFSWLAWSMQKNTGYFIF
;
A
#
# COMPACT_ATOMS: atom_id res chain seq x y z
N MET A 1 12.80 -31.60 -17.35
CA MET A 1 13.99 -30.93 -16.78
C MET A 1 13.59 -29.50 -16.44
N GLN A 2 13.45 -29.15 -15.16
CA GLN A 2 13.17 -27.76 -14.76
C GLN A 2 14.48 -26.96 -14.85
N ASN A 3 14.66 -26.24 -15.95
CA ASN A 3 15.72 -25.23 -16.07
C ASN A 3 15.42 -24.09 -15.08
N ASN A 4 15.80 -24.29 -13.83
CA ASN A 4 15.85 -23.20 -12.87
C ASN A 4 17.06 -22.33 -13.21
N LEU A 5 16.83 -21.03 -13.38
CA LEU A 5 17.90 -20.04 -13.52
C LEU A 5 18.92 -20.23 -12.38
N PRO A 6 20.24 -20.07 -12.63
CA PRO A 6 21.22 -20.06 -11.57
C PRO A 6 20.83 -19.03 -10.49
N THR A 7 21.00 -19.37 -9.21
CA THR A 7 20.60 -18.51 -8.09
C THR A 7 21.22 -17.11 -8.17
N TRP A 8 22.48 -17.02 -8.61
CA TRP A 8 23.17 -15.74 -8.80
C TRP A 8 22.51 -14.88 -9.89
N THR A 9 22.07 -15.48 -11.00
CA THR A 9 21.37 -14.78 -12.10
C THR A 9 20.04 -14.23 -11.61
N LYS A 10 19.26 -15.04 -10.89
CA LYS A 10 18.00 -14.59 -10.28
C LYS A 10 18.22 -13.41 -9.33
N ASN A 11 19.21 -13.51 -8.45
CA ASN A 11 19.51 -12.45 -7.48
C ASN A 11 19.99 -11.17 -8.19
N ALA A 12 20.84 -11.28 -9.21
CA ALA A 12 21.27 -10.15 -10.02
C ALA A 12 20.07 -9.46 -10.70
N MET A 13 19.13 -10.22 -11.26
CA MET A 13 17.90 -9.68 -11.84
C MET A 13 17.04 -8.96 -10.80
N LEU A 14 16.86 -9.54 -9.60
CA LEU A 14 16.09 -8.91 -8.53
C LEU A 14 16.74 -7.60 -8.08
N VAL A 15 18.05 -7.58 -7.90
CA VAL A 15 18.81 -6.36 -7.57
C VAL A 15 18.65 -5.32 -8.70
N ALA A 16 18.78 -5.72 -9.96
CA ALA A 16 18.61 -4.81 -11.09
C ALA A 16 17.20 -4.20 -11.14
N VAL A 17 16.15 -4.99 -10.88
CA VAL A 17 14.76 -4.50 -10.83
C VAL A 17 14.53 -3.57 -9.64
N LEU A 18 15.10 -3.86 -8.47
CA LEU A 18 15.03 -2.97 -7.30
C LEU A 18 15.77 -1.65 -7.56
N LEU A 19 16.94 -1.69 -8.19
CA LEU A 19 17.66 -0.50 -8.62
C LEU A 19 16.88 0.31 -9.64
N LEU A 20 16.23 -0.35 -10.60
CA LEU A 20 15.35 0.31 -11.56
C LEU A 20 14.16 1.00 -10.86
N ALA A 21 13.55 0.34 -9.88
CA ALA A 21 12.47 0.95 -9.10
C ALA A 21 12.94 2.17 -8.28
N ALA A 22 14.14 2.09 -7.70
CA ALA A 22 14.77 3.22 -7.04
C ALA A 22 14.97 4.37 -8.03
N LEU A 23 15.54 4.11 -9.21
CA LEU A 23 15.74 5.11 -10.28
C LEU A 23 14.43 5.71 -10.77
N PHE A 24 13.36 4.92 -10.91
CA PHE A 24 12.03 5.44 -11.26
C PHE A 24 11.49 6.40 -10.19
N SER A 25 11.93 6.31 -8.95
CA SER A 25 11.54 7.26 -7.90
C SER A 25 12.28 8.60 -8.01
N PHE A 26 13.44 8.65 -8.70
CA PHE A 26 14.15 9.89 -9.01
C PHE A 26 13.52 10.58 -10.21
N ARG A 27 12.46 11.34 -9.93
CA ARG A 27 11.70 12.11 -10.92
C ARG A 27 11.30 13.46 -10.35
N ASP A 28 10.78 14.31 -11.22
CA ASP A 28 10.19 15.59 -10.81
C ASP A 28 9.00 15.38 -9.87
N ILE A 29 8.90 16.23 -8.85
CA ILE A 29 7.81 16.20 -7.88
C ILE A 29 6.57 16.81 -8.52
N TYR A 30 5.60 15.98 -8.89
CA TYR A 30 4.35 16.39 -9.54
C TYR A 30 3.09 16.21 -8.68
N SER A 31 3.22 15.64 -7.46
CA SER A 31 2.06 15.36 -6.60
C SER A 31 1.28 16.66 -6.31
N PRO A 32 -0.02 16.73 -6.66
CA PRO A 32 -0.83 17.94 -6.47
C PRO A 32 -0.98 18.30 -4.99
N ASP A 33 -0.89 17.30 -4.11
CA ASP A 33 -1.10 17.46 -2.66
C ASP A 33 0.19 17.77 -1.89
N ILE A 34 1.36 17.83 -2.56
CA ILE A 34 2.65 17.95 -1.86
C ILE A 34 2.75 19.24 -1.04
N GLY A 35 2.23 20.35 -1.58
CA GLY A 35 2.21 21.64 -0.90
C GLY A 35 1.38 21.59 0.38
N PHE A 36 0.21 20.95 0.31
CA PHE A 36 -0.66 20.73 1.47
C PHE A 36 0.06 19.90 2.55
N HIS A 37 0.70 18.79 2.18
CA HIS A 37 1.42 17.96 3.14
C HIS A 37 2.59 18.68 3.81
N LEU A 38 3.38 19.45 3.04
CA LEU A 38 4.50 20.22 3.58
C LEU A 38 4.02 21.35 4.50
N GLN A 39 2.97 22.06 4.10
CA GLN A 39 2.39 23.14 4.90
C GLN A 39 1.79 22.61 6.21
N ALA A 40 1.05 21.49 6.14
CA ALA A 40 0.51 20.84 7.34
C ALA A 40 1.63 20.35 8.28
N GLY A 41 2.68 19.74 7.74
CA GLY A 41 3.86 19.33 8.54
C GLY A 41 4.59 20.52 9.19
N CYS A 42 4.72 21.64 8.46
CA CYS A 42 5.27 22.89 9.00
C CYS A 42 4.40 23.41 10.14
N TRP A 43 3.09 23.50 9.92
CA TRP A 43 2.13 23.99 10.90
C TRP A 43 2.13 23.15 12.19
N ILE A 44 2.10 21.81 12.08
CA ILE A 44 2.14 20.91 13.25
C ILE A 44 3.44 21.13 14.04
N THR A 45 4.57 21.32 13.34
CA THR A 45 5.88 21.56 13.97
C THR A 45 5.91 22.89 14.71
N GLU A 46 5.32 23.95 14.14
CA GLU A 46 5.31 25.30 14.72
C GLU A 46 4.34 25.44 15.91
N HIS A 47 3.19 24.76 15.84
CA HIS A 47 2.12 24.90 16.84
C HIS A 47 2.17 23.82 17.93
N ALA A 48 2.95 22.76 17.73
CA ALA A 48 2.97 21.57 18.59
C ALA A 48 1.56 21.00 18.85
N ALA A 49 0.70 21.08 17.82
CA ALA A 49 -0.71 20.75 17.87
C ALA A 49 -1.15 20.07 16.58
N PHE A 50 -2.34 19.47 16.59
CA PHE A 50 -2.97 18.87 15.42
C PHE A 50 -4.07 19.78 14.88
N PRO A 51 -4.16 20.00 13.55
CA PRO A 51 -5.18 20.88 12.98
C PRO A 51 -6.59 20.36 13.29
N GLY A 52 -7.44 21.18 13.91
CA GLY A 52 -8.86 20.86 14.11
C GLY A 52 -9.78 21.42 13.01
N LEU A 53 -9.29 22.40 12.25
CA LEU A 53 -9.99 23.09 11.18
C LEU A 53 -9.17 23.02 9.90
N ASP A 54 -9.83 23.12 8.74
CA ASP A 54 -9.17 23.09 7.42
C ASP A 54 -8.55 24.44 7.06
N THR A 55 -7.61 24.91 7.87
CA THR A 55 -6.96 26.23 7.71
C THR A 55 -6.17 26.39 6.41
N PHE A 56 -6.00 25.31 5.65
CA PHE A 56 -5.25 25.30 4.39
C PHE A 56 -6.15 25.50 3.17
N THR A 57 -7.45 25.20 3.28
CA THR A 57 -8.40 25.37 2.17
C THR A 57 -9.12 26.72 2.28
N HIS A 58 -8.82 27.64 1.35
CA HIS A 58 -9.37 29.00 1.35
C HIS A 58 -10.90 29.08 1.47
N ALA A 59 -11.64 28.23 0.75
CA ALA A 59 -13.10 28.25 0.74
C ALA A 59 -13.76 27.44 1.87
N ALA A 60 -12.97 26.75 2.70
CA ALA A 60 -13.45 25.79 3.70
C ALA A 60 -12.73 25.94 5.04
N ALA A 61 -12.12 27.10 5.32
CA ALA A 61 -11.23 27.32 6.46
C ALA A 61 -11.85 27.01 7.83
N GLU A 62 -13.17 27.07 7.94
CA GLU A 62 -13.93 26.83 9.17
C GLU A 62 -14.47 25.39 9.27
N ASN A 63 -14.26 24.55 8.25
CA ASN A 63 -14.72 23.17 8.28
C ASN A 63 -13.84 22.33 9.22
N SER A 64 -14.47 21.38 9.91
CA SER A 64 -13.75 20.39 10.70
C SER A 64 -12.78 19.60 9.83
N TYR A 65 -11.53 19.48 10.27
CA TYR A 65 -10.50 18.73 9.59
C TYR A 65 -9.94 17.63 10.51
N ILE A 66 -9.82 16.43 9.97
CA ILE A 66 -9.22 15.28 10.64
C ILE A 66 -7.99 14.88 9.84
N ASP A 67 -6.82 15.22 10.35
CA ASP A 67 -5.56 14.90 9.70
C ASP A 67 -5.05 13.50 10.06
N LEU A 68 -5.51 12.48 9.34
CA LEU A 68 -4.96 11.12 9.47
C LEU A 68 -3.55 10.96 8.90
N ASN A 69 -3.02 11.98 8.24
CA ASN A 69 -1.72 11.94 7.58
C ASN A 69 -0.65 12.69 8.38
N TRP A 70 -0.93 13.13 9.60
CA TRP A 70 -0.05 13.99 10.39
C TRP A 70 1.37 13.43 10.56
N LEU A 71 1.51 12.11 10.81
CA LEU A 71 2.84 11.51 10.98
C LEU A 71 3.60 11.48 9.66
N TRP A 72 2.89 11.16 8.57
CA TRP A 72 3.46 11.24 7.22
C TRP A 72 3.93 12.67 6.90
N GLN A 73 3.12 13.67 7.21
CA GLN A 73 3.43 15.08 6.95
C GLN A 73 4.64 15.56 7.77
N LEU A 74 4.75 15.17 9.05
CA LEU A 74 5.90 15.47 9.88
C LEU A 74 7.19 14.84 9.32
N LEU A 75 7.13 13.57 8.90
CA LEU A 75 8.27 12.90 8.26
C LEU A 75 8.66 13.60 6.97
N LEU A 76 7.67 13.93 6.13
CA LEU A 76 7.87 14.62 4.87
C LEU A 76 8.50 16.00 5.05
N TYR A 77 7.96 16.82 5.97
CA TYR A 77 8.49 18.14 6.28
C TYR A 77 9.91 18.05 6.86
N SER A 78 10.19 17.07 7.71
CA SER A 78 11.54 16.83 8.26
C SER A 78 12.54 16.51 7.15
N CYS A 79 12.18 15.64 6.20
CA CYS A 79 13.02 15.33 5.04
C CYS A 79 13.24 16.55 4.14
N TRP A 80 12.21 17.37 3.94
CA TRP A 80 12.32 18.63 3.20
C TRP A 80 13.26 19.62 3.90
N LYS A 81 13.16 19.78 5.22
CA LYS A 81 14.07 20.63 6.01
C LYS A 81 15.53 20.16 5.92
N ALA A 82 15.76 18.86 5.90
CA ALA A 82 17.10 18.28 5.89
C ALA A 82 17.78 18.31 4.51
N GLY A 83 17.03 18.11 3.42
CA GLY A 83 17.61 17.89 2.08
C GLY A 83 16.81 18.49 0.92
N GLY A 84 15.83 19.36 1.20
CA GLY A 84 14.98 19.96 0.18
C GLY A 84 14.23 18.92 -0.66
N SER A 85 14.10 19.18 -1.96
CA SER A 85 13.47 18.26 -2.91
C SER A 85 14.20 16.91 -3.01
N LEU A 86 15.53 16.91 -2.93
CA LEU A 86 16.31 15.66 -2.94
C LEU A 86 15.99 14.81 -1.71
N GLY A 87 15.86 15.41 -0.53
CA GLY A 87 15.45 14.72 0.69
C GLY A 87 14.10 14.02 0.56
N LEU A 88 13.14 14.69 -0.09
CA LEU A 88 11.81 14.12 -0.36
C LEU A 88 11.87 12.92 -1.33
N VAL A 89 12.62 13.07 -2.43
CA VAL A 89 12.81 12.01 -3.44
C VAL A 89 13.50 10.80 -2.83
N LEU A 90 14.56 11.00 -2.05
CA LEU A 90 15.28 9.92 -1.37
C LEU A 90 14.38 9.19 -0.36
N PHE A 91 13.63 9.94 0.44
CA PHE A 91 12.69 9.36 1.40
C PHE A 91 11.66 8.46 0.73
N ASN A 92 10.99 8.95 -0.33
CA ASN A 92 10.00 8.18 -1.06
C ASN A 92 10.63 6.96 -1.78
N SER A 93 11.83 7.12 -2.36
CA SER A 93 12.58 6.03 -2.99
C SER A 93 12.90 4.90 -2.01
N VAL A 94 13.30 5.24 -0.78
CA VAL A 94 13.53 4.26 0.29
C VAL A 94 12.26 3.52 0.67
N LEU A 95 11.12 4.23 0.80
CA LEU A 95 9.84 3.59 1.12
C LEU A 95 9.38 2.60 0.05
N ILE A 96 9.39 3.02 -1.22
CA ILE A 96 8.97 2.19 -2.35
C ILE A 96 9.90 0.99 -2.52
N THR A 97 11.22 1.23 -2.51
CA THR A 97 12.20 0.15 -2.65
C THR A 97 12.16 -0.80 -1.46
N GLY A 98 11.92 -0.28 -0.25
CA GLY A 98 11.71 -1.07 0.96
C GLY A 98 10.47 -1.97 0.87
N ALA A 99 9.35 -1.43 0.36
CA ALA A 99 8.13 -2.20 0.13
C ALA A 99 8.36 -3.31 -0.92
N LEU A 100 9.05 -3.01 -2.02
CA LEU A 100 9.37 -3.99 -3.07
C LEU A 100 10.34 -5.06 -2.57
N LEU A 101 11.36 -4.69 -1.78
CA LEU A 101 12.25 -5.65 -1.13
C LEU A 101 11.47 -6.58 -0.21
N LEU A 102 10.46 -6.06 0.48
CA LEU A 102 9.61 -6.86 1.35
C LEU A 102 8.72 -7.83 0.57
N LEU A 103 8.18 -7.40 -0.57
CA LEU A 103 7.48 -8.26 -1.52
C LEU A 103 8.40 -9.39 -2.02
N VAL A 104 9.64 -9.07 -2.40
CA VAL A 104 10.66 -10.06 -2.77
C VAL A 104 10.86 -11.08 -1.65
N LYS A 105 11.05 -10.63 -0.41
CA LYS A 105 11.26 -11.51 0.75
C LYS A 105 10.03 -12.33 1.15
N ARG A 106 8.81 -11.89 0.82
CA ARG A 106 7.58 -12.68 1.04
C ARG A 106 7.38 -13.72 -0.05
N ALA A 107 7.81 -13.41 -1.28
CA ALA A 107 7.79 -14.34 -2.39
C ALA A 107 8.96 -15.35 -2.38
N GLU A 108 9.92 -15.24 -1.46
CA GLU A 108 10.99 -16.22 -1.24
C GLU A 108 10.41 -17.59 -0.88
N GLY A 109 10.37 -18.50 -1.86
CA GLY A 109 9.78 -19.85 -1.73
C GLY A 109 8.68 -20.14 -2.78
N SER A 110 8.11 -19.10 -3.37
CA SER A 110 7.19 -19.17 -4.51
C SER A 110 7.93 -18.90 -5.84
N HIS A 111 8.01 -19.92 -6.71
CA HIS A 111 8.47 -19.87 -8.12
C HIS A 111 9.85 -19.25 -8.40
N PRO A 112 10.90 -20.05 -8.65
CA PRO A 112 12.27 -19.52 -8.78
C PRO A 112 12.54 -18.63 -9.99
N ALA A 113 11.98 -18.94 -11.17
CA ALA A 113 12.45 -18.34 -12.43
C ALA A 113 11.61 -17.17 -12.97
N ALA A 114 10.28 -17.21 -12.84
CA ALA A 114 9.39 -16.17 -13.39
C ALA A 114 9.27 -14.93 -12.49
N PHE A 115 9.62 -15.05 -11.21
CA PHE A 115 9.39 -13.99 -10.22
C PHE A 115 10.10 -12.66 -10.54
N PRO A 116 11.38 -12.61 -10.99
CA PRO A 116 12.00 -11.35 -11.38
C PRO A 116 11.26 -10.64 -12.53
N TRP A 117 10.67 -11.39 -13.46
CA TRP A 117 9.88 -10.83 -14.56
C TRP A 117 8.54 -10.28 -14.07
N LEU A 118 7.86 -10.98 -13.16
CA LEU A 118 6.64 -10.47 -12.52
C LEU A 118 6.93 -9.21 -11.71
N LEU A 119 8.06 -9.16 -11.00
CA LEU A 119 8.48 -7.97 -10.26
C LEU A 119 8.75 -6.81 -11.22
N LEU A 120 9.41 -7.05 -12.35
CA LEU A 120 9.61 -6.02 -13.38
C LEU A 120 8.28 -5.48 -13.90
N LEU A 121 7.32 -6.35 -14.21
CA LEU A 121 5.98 -5.94 -14.64
C LEU A 121 5.27 -5.11 -13.56
N ALA A 122 5.37 -5.52 -12.29
CA ALA A 122 4.84 -4.78 -11.16
C ALA A 122 5.46 -3.38 -11.02
N VAL A 123 6.79 -3.27 -11.15
CA VAL A 123 7.50 -1.97 -11.10
C VAL A 123 7.07 -1.06 -12.24
N ILE A 124 6.94 -1.57 -13.46
CA ILE A 124 6.48 -0.76 -14.60
C ILE A 124 5.01 -0.35 -14.40
N ALA A 125 4.15 -1.27 -13.97
CA ALA A 125 2.74 -1.01 -13.69
C ALA A 125 2.54 0.08 -12.64
N LEU A 126 3.33 0.04 -11.55
CA LEU A 126 3.27 1.00 -10.45
C LEU A 126 4.07 2.27 -10.68
N SER A 127 4.87 2.34 -11.75
CA SER A 127 5.75 3.48 -11.98
C SER A 127 5.00 4.81 -11.96
N ALA A 128 3.76 4.89 -12.47
CA ALA A 128 2.94 6.11 -12.42
C ALA A 128 2.56 6.52 -10.97
N SER A 129 2.46 5.55 -10.05
CA SER A 129 2.11 5.75 -8.64
C SER A 129 3.31 5.93 -7.72
N PHE A 130 4.54 6.05 -8.24
CA PHE A 130 5.73 6.34 -7.42
C PHE A 130 5.85 7.82 -7.00
N GLU A 131 4.75 8.56 -7.09
CA GLU A 131 4.66 9.92 -6.57
C GLU A 131 4.80 9.97 -5.03
N ILE A 132 5.19 11.14 -4.51
CA ILE A 132 5.43 11.34 -3.08
C ILE A 132 4.10 11.57 -2.37
N ARG A 133 3.51 10.50 -1.85
CA ARG A 133 2.20 10.49 -1.16
C ARG A 133 2.17 9.43 -0.03
N PRO A 134 1.19 9.51 0.89
CA PRO A 134 1.09 8.59 2.03
C PRO A 134 0.99 7.09 1.66
N HIS A 135 0.55 6.76 0.44
CA HIS A 135 0.41 5.37 0.00
C HIS A 135 1.75 4.63 -0.06
N SER A 136 2.88 5.32 -0.33
CA SER A 136 4.21 4.69 -0.36
C SER A 136 4.57 4.09 1.00
N LEU A 137 4.27 4.80 2.09
CA LEU A 137 4.45 4.31 3.45
C LEU A 137 3.44 3.19 3.77
N SER A 138 2.22 3.29 3.25
CA SER A 138 1.19 2.26 3.45
C SER A 138 1.52 0.94 2.78
N TRP A 139 2.15 0.94 1.59
CA TRP A 139 2.61 -0.30 0.95
C TRP A 139 3.67 -1.00 1.79
N LEU A 140 4.61 -0.24 2.36
CA LEU A 140 5.62 -0.79 3.27
C LEU A 140 4.97 -1.38 4.54
N LEU A 141 4.07 -0.63 5.18
CA LEU A 141 3.38 -1.08 6.40
C LEU A 141 2.48 -2.29 6.15
N LEU A 142 1.73 -2.32 5.03
CA LEU A 142 0.93 -3.47 4.62
C LEU A 142 1.81 -4.71 4.45
N GLY A 143 2.92 -4.59 3.71
CA GLY A 143 3.85 -5.69 3.52
C GLY A 143 4.44 -6.19 4.84
N LEU A 144 4.69 -5.30 5.80
CA LEU A 144 5.20 -5.66 7.12
C LEU A 144 4.12 -6.41 7.92
N VAL A 145 2.89 -5.91 7.94
CA VAL A 145 1.76 -6.58 8.59
C VAL A 145 1.56 -7.99 8.01
N LEU A 146 1.51 -8.11 6.69
CA LEU A 146 1.38 -9.40 5.99
C LEU A 146 2.54 -10.34 6.37
N ARG A 147 3.78 -9.88 6.31
CA ARG A 147 4.95 -10.69 6.70
C ARG A 147 4.84 -11.18 8.14
N GLN A 148 4.47 -10.30 9.08
CA GLN A 148 4.38 -10.69 10.49
C GLN A 148 3.26 -11.72 10.74
N LEU A 149 2.13 -11.59 10.03
CA LEU A 149 1.02 -12.54 10.09
C LEU A 149 1.37 -13.88 9.42
N GLU A 150 2.06 -13.87 8.29
CA GLU A 150 2.58 -15.07 7.62
C GLU A 150 3.57 -15.82 8.52
N LEU A 151 4.55 -15.11 9.10
CA LEU A 151 5.52 -15.70 10.03
C LEU A 151 4.82 -16.29 11.25
N PHE A 152 3.82 -15.59 11.79
CA PHE A 152 2.99 -16.08 12.89
C PHE A 152 2.26 -17.37 12.52
N TYR A 153 1.58 -17.38 11.37
CA TYR A 153 0.82 -18.53 10.87
C TYR A 153 1.73 -19.74 10.54
N HIS A 154 2.99 -19.51 10.21
CA HIS A 154 3.98 -20.56 9.92
C HIS A 154 4.89 -20.91 11.12
N GLY A 155 4.44 -20.65 12.35
CA GLY A 155 5.05 -21.16 13.57
C GLY A 155 6.01 -20.22 14.30
N LYS A 156 6.25 -19.01 13.78
CA LYS A 156 6.96 -17.96 14.54
C LYS A 156 5.97 -17.12 15.34
N GLU A 157 5.36 -17.72 16.37
CA GLU A 157 4.26 -17.12 17.14
C GLU A 157 4.59 -15.71 17.68
N LYS A 158 5.84 -15.41 18.01
CA LYS A 158 6.25 -14.10 18.52
C LYS A 158 6.20 -12.99 17.44
N ALA A 159 6.07 -13.30 16.16
CA ALA A 159 6.07 -12.31 15.09
C ALA A 159 4.88 -11.35 15.16
N ILE A 160 3.70 -11.85 15.53
CA ILE A 160 2.45 -11.07 15.60
C ILE A 160 2.51 -9.92 16.63
N ARG A 161 3.43 -9.98 17.61
CA ARG A 161 3.58 -8.95 18.64
C ARG A 161 3.91 -7.56 18.09
N TRP A 162 4.45 -7.51 16.87
CA TRP A 162 4.81 -6.28 16.19
C TRP A 162 3.62 -5.66 15.45
N VAL A 163 2.56 -6.42 15.17
CA VAL A 163 1.40 -5.94 14.39
C VAL A 163 0.71 -4.75 15.07
N PRO A 164 0.47 -4.71 16.39
CA PRO A 164 -0.10 -3.53 17.03
C PRO A 164 0.73 -2.26 16.84
N ALA A 165 2.05 -2.36 16.94
CA ALA A 165 2.95 -1.23 16.74
C ALA A 165 2.94 -0.75 15.28
N LEU A 166 2.88 -1.67 14.31
CA LEU A 166 2.74 -1.33 12.90
C LEU A 166 1.41 -0.63 12.62
N MET A 167 0.31 -1.11 13.20
CA MET A 167 -1.01 -0.51 13.07
C MET A 167 -1.08 0.88 13.73
N LEU A 168 -0.41 1.07 14.86
CA LEU A 168 -0.28 2.37 15.53
C LEU A 168 0.41 3.40 14.62
N VAL A 169 1.51 3.01 13.99
CA VAL A 169 2.21 3.89 13.03
C VAL A 169 1.31 4.15 11.81
N TRP A 170 0.61 3.13 11.33
CA TRP A 170 -0.20 3.25 10.12
C TRP A 170 -1.41 4.16 10.29
N VAL A 171 -2.18 4.01 11.38
CA VAL A 171 -3.38 4.84 11.62
C VAL A 171 -3.06 6.33 11.72
N ASN A 172 -1.84 6.66 12.18
CA ASN A 172 -1.36 8.03 12.31
C ASN A 172 -0.69 8.56 11.02
N SER A 173 -0.51 7.70 10.01
CA SER A 173 0.17 8.04 8.75
C SER A 173 -0.76 8.08 7.54
N HIS A 174 -1.80 7.23 7.50
CA HIS A 174 -2.70 7.15 6.35
C HIS A 174 -4.03 6.46 6.70
N SER A 175 -5.14 6.93 6.13
CA SER A 175 -6.49 6.37 6.33
C SER A 175 -6.64 4.91 5.86
N LEU A 176 -5.75 4.43 4.97
CA LEU A 176 -5.78 3.05 4.48
C LEU A 176 -5.24 2.01 5.48
N PHE A 177 -5.01 2.38 6.74
CA PHE A 177 -4.74 1.43 7.83
C PHE A 177 -5.84 0.36 7.97
N VAL A 178 -7.07 0.66 7.56
CA VAL A 178 -8.20 -0.29 7.52
C VAL A 178 -7.86 -1.55 6.71
N LEU A 179 -6.98 -1.46 5.71
CA LEU A 179 -6.51 -2.63 4.94
C LEU A 179 -5.75 -3.61 5.83
N GLY A 180 -4.99 -3.14 6.81
CA GLY A 180 -4.35 -3.98 7.82
C GLY A 180 -5.36 -4.73 8.69
N LEU A 181 -6.48 -4.08 9.06
CA LEU A 181 -7.58 -4.72 9.79
C LEU A 181 -8.26 -5.81 8.94
N ILE A 182 -8.50 -5.53 7.66
CA ILE A 182 -9.11 -6.49 6.72
C ILE A 182 -8.20 -7.71 6.54
N VAL A 183 -6.89 -7.51 6.37
CA VAL A 183 -5.92 -8.61 6.32
C VAL A 183 -5.96 -9.45 7.60
N MET A 184 -5.98 -8.83 8.77
CA MET A 184 -6.14 -9.56 10.03
C MET A 184 -7.45 -10.37 10.05
N ALA A 185 -8.57 -9.80 9.59
CA ALA A 185 -9.83 -10.53 9.49
C ALA A 185 -9.73 -11.77 8.56
N CYS A 186 -9.05 -11.66 7.42
CA CYS A 186 -8.77 -12.80 6.54
C CYS A 186 -7.96 -13.90 7.24
N PHE A 187 -6.92 -13.52 8.00
CA PHE A 187 -6.14 -14.46 8.80
C PHE A 187 -6.96 -15.10 9.92
N ALA A 188 -7.86 -14.35 10.56
CA ALA A 188 -8.73 -14.86 11.62
C ALA A 188 -9.54 -16.07 11.15
N VAL A 189 -10.08 -16.03 9.93
CA VAL A 189 -10.80 -17.16 9.33
C VAL A 189 -9.92 -18.40 9.25
N SER A 190 -8.67 -18.25 8.79
CA SER A 190 -7.72 -19.38 8.70
C SER A 190 -7.32 -19.90 10.08
N VAL A 191 -7.03 -19.00 11.03
CA VAL A 191 -6.63 -19.36 12.39
C VAL A 191 -7.74 -20.14 13.10
N CYS A 192 -8.98 -19.64 13.06
CA CYS A 192 -10.13 -20.27 13.70
C CYS A 192 -10.46 -21.64 13.10
N LEU A 193 -10.36 -21.79 11.77
CA LEU A 193 -10.74 -23.03 11.08
C LEU A 193 -9.62 -24.09 11.03
N ARG A 194 -8.35 -23.66 10.93
CA ARG A 194 -7.21 -24.56 10.64
C ARG A 194 -6.16 -24.60 11.74
N GLN A 195 -6.00 -23.55 12.53
CA GLN A 195 -4.90 -23.42 13.51
C GLN A 195 -5.41 -23.01 14.90
N LYS A 196 -6.23 -23.87 15.53
CA LYS A 196 -6.89 -23.56 16.81
C LYS A 196 -5.92 -23.19 17.95
N HIS A 197 -4.70 -23.73 17.95
CA HIS A 197 -3.68 -23.40 18.95
C HIS A 197 -3.22 -21.93 18.88
N LEU A 198 -3.31 -21.29 17.71
CA LEU A 198 -2.95 -19.88 17.50
C LEU A 198 -4.06 -18.90 17.88
N ILE A 199 -5.28 -19.35 18.21
CA ILE A 199 -6.44 -18.46 18.45
C ILE A 199 -6.15 -17.47 19.58
N ARG A 200 -5.62 -17.94 20.72
CA ARG A 200 -5.37 -17.06 21.88
C ARG A 200 -4.38 -15.93 21.59
N PRO A 201 -3.14 -16.21 21.10
CA PRO A 201 -2.22 -15.12 20.75
C PRO A 201 -2.79 -14.26 19.61
N PHE A 202 -3.47 -14.86 18.63
CA PHE A 202 -4.09 -14.10 17.55
C PHE A 202 -5.13 -13.09 18.05
N LEU A 203 -6.08 -13.52 18.90
CA LEU A 203 -7.11 -12.66 19.47
C LEU A 203 -6.51 -11.54 20.33
N LEU A 204 -5.49 -11.85 21.14
CA LEU A 204 -4.81 -10.84 21.96
C LEU A 204 -4.20 -9.73 21.08
N TYR A 205 -3.35 -10.09 20.13
CA TYR A 205 -2.62 -9.10 19.32
C TYR A 205 -3.47 -8.44 18.24
N SER A 206 -4.51 -9.10 17.73
CA SER A 206 -5.51 -8.42 16.86
C SER A 206 -6.34 -7.41 17.65
N SER A 207 -6.75 -7.74 18.88
CA SER A 207 -7.46 -6.79 19.76
C SER A 207 -6.57 -5.58 20.10
N LEU A 208 -5.30 -5.82 20.46
CA LEU A 208 -4.33 -4.75 20.68
C LEU A 208 -4.12 -3.88 19.43
N SER A 209 -4.15 -4.48 18.24
CA SER A 209 -4.05 -3.74 16.98
C SER A 209 -5.26 -2.85 16.71
N VAL A 210 -6.48 -3.31 17.03
CA VAL A 210 -7.70 -2.48 16.95
C VAL A 210 -7.63 -1.33 17.95
N LEU A 211 -7.22 -1.61 19.20
CA LEU A 211 -7.03 -0.58 20.22
C LEU A 211 -5.94 0.42 19.82
N ALA A 212 -4.86 -0.04 19.20
CA ALA A 212 -3.81 0.83 18.67
C ALA A 212 -4.33 1.79 17.58
N CYS A 213 -5.34 1.39 16.80
CA CYS A 213 -5.98 2.28 15.83
C CYS A 213 -6.73 3.45 16.49
N LEU A 214 -7.13 3.31 17.76
CA LEU A 214 -7.78 4.38 18.53
C LEU A 214 -6.76 5.38 19.12
N LEU A 215 -5.47 5.04 19.12
CA LEU A 215 -4.39 5.89 19.61
C LEU A 215 -3.92 6.84 18.50
N ASN A 216 -4.77 7.82 18.21
CA ASN A 216 -4.51 8.92 17.29
C ASN A 216 -5.15 10.20 17.87
N PRO A 217 -4.77 11.41 17.40
CA PRO A 217 -5.26 12.68 17.96
C PRO A 217 -6.78 12.86 17.94
N TYR A 218 -7.49 12.10 17.08
CA TYR A 218 -8.92 12.22 16.83
C TYR A 218 -9.73 11.01 17.36
N GLY A 219 -9.07 10.07 18.02
CA GLY A 219 -9.68 8.91 18.67
C GLY A 219 -10.55 8.06 17.74
N TRP A 220 -11.83 7.89 18.10
CA TRP A 220 -12.78 7.08 17.35
C TRP A 220 -13.23 7.71 16.02
N ARG A 221 -13.17 9.05 15.88
CA ARG A 221 -13.59 9.74 14.64
C ARG A 221 -12.67 9.35 13.47
N ALA A 222 -11.37 9.27 13.75
CA ALA A 222 -10.36 8.73 12.84
C ALA A 222 -10.66 7.29 12.38
N PHE A 223 -11.26 6.47 13.24
CA PHE A 223 -11.61 5.09 12.92
C PHE A 223 -12.77 5.00 11.92
N LEU A 224 -13.69 5.98 11.95
CA LEU A 224 -14.84 6.05 11.05
C LEU A 224 -14.51 6.72 9.71
N LEU A 225 -13.49 7.58 9.67
CA LEU A 225 -13.14 8.36 8.48
C LEU A 225 -12.97 7.51 7.21
N PRO A 226 -12.33 6.32 7.23
CA PRO A 226 -12.24 5.49 6.03
C PRO A 226 -13.61 5.04 5.47
N ALA A 227 -14.61 4.81 6.35
CA ALA A 227 -15.96 4.47 5.93
C ALA A 227 -16.67 5.67 5.30
N GLU A 228 -16.56 6.85 5.93
CA GLU A 228 -17.08 8.11 5.38
C GLU A 228 -16.47 8.42 4.01
N GLN A 229 -15.14 8.26 3.88
CA GLN A 229 -14.43 8.42 2.61
C GLN A 229 -14.90 7.42 1.55
N PHE A 230 -15.14 6.15 1.93
CA PHE A 230 -15.63 5.14 0.99
C PHE A 230 -17.02 5.50 0.43
N GLU A 231 -17.90 6.05 1.27
CA GLU A 231 -19.21 6.54 0.83
C GLU A 231 -19.08 7.75 -0.10
N VAL A 232 -18.25 8.73 0.27
CA VAL A 232 -18.00 9.95 -0.53
C VAL A 232 -17.37 9.65 -1.89
N PHE A 233 -16.50 8.64 -1.98
CA PHE A 233 -15.86 8.21 -3.24
C PHE A 233 -16.58 7.04 -3.93
N GLY A 234 -17.75 6.66 -3.42
CA GLY A 234 -18.56 5.56 -3.94
C GLY A 234 -19.12 5.80 -5.34
N SER A 235 -19.94 4.88 -5.85
CA SER A 235 -20.52 4.96 -7.20
C SER A 235 -21.44 6.18 -7.39
N GLY A 236 -22.01 6.72 -6.31
CA GLY A 236 -22.84 7.94 -6.33
C GLY A 236 -22.06 9.25 -6.20
N SER A 237 -20.73 9.21 -6.14
CA SER A 237 -19.90 10.40 -5.97
C SER A 237 -19.91 11.32 -7.19
N ILE A 238 -20.17 12.60 -6.98
CA ILE A 238 -20.03 13.63 -8.04
C ILE A 238 -18.59 13.79 -8.51
N PHE A 239 -17.60 13.43 -7.69
CA PHE A 239 -16.18 13.62 -8.01
C PHE A 239 -15.59 12.48 -8.85
N ARG A 240 -16.12 11.27 -8.69
CA ARG A 240 -15.57 10.05 -9.29
C ARG A 240 -15.47 10.08 -10.82
N PRO A 241 -16.42 10.65 -11.59
CA PRO A 241 -16.28 10.76 -13.04
C PRO A 241 -15.12 11.66 -13.46
N TYR A 242 -14.78 12.68 -12.68
CA TYR A 242 -13.79 13.71 -13.03
C TYR A 242 -12.39 13.40 -12.52
N ILE A 243 -12.25 12.51 -11.54
CA ILE A 243 -10.98 12.13 -10.95
C ILE A 243 -10.55 10.77 -11.48
N THR A 244 -9.55 10.79 -12.37
CA THR A 244 -9.02 9.58 -13.05
C THR A 244 -8.60 8.48 -12.06
N GLU A 245 -8.01 8.84 -10.91
CA GLU A 245 -7.55 7.87 -9.90
C GLU A 245 -8.69 7.09 -9.20
N PHE A 246 -9.94 7.57 -9.27
CA PHE A 246 -11.13 6.91 -8.72
C PHE A 246 -11.88 6.06 -9.76
N GLN A 247 -11.43 6.08 -11.01
CA GLN A 247 -11.97 5.22 -12.05
C GLN A 247 -11.33 3.82 -11.97
N SER A 248 -12.01 2.82 -12.51
CA SER A 248 -11.45 1.47 -12.64
C SER A 248 -10.28 1.47 -13.64
N PRO A 249 -9.16 0.77 -13.38
CA PRO A 249 -8.08 0.62 -14.37
C PRO A 249 -8.50 -0.17 -15.63
N PHE A 250 -9.72 -0.72 -15.68
CA PHE A 250 -10.28 -1.43 -16.83
C PHE A 250 -11.26 -0.57 -17.65
N HIS A 251 -11.38 0.73 -17.34
CA HIS A 251 -12.32 1.61 -18.01
C HIS A 251 -11.88 1.91 -19.46
N ALA A 252 -12.77 1.73 -20.44
CA ALA A 252 -12.45 1.79 -21.87
C ALA A 252 -11.80 3.12 -22.31
N ALA A 253 -12.16 4.25 -21.69
CA ALA A 253 -11.57 5.56 -21.97
C ALA A 253 -10.05 5.62 -21.70
N GLN A 254 -9.49 4.68 -20.93
CA GLN A 254 -8.05 4.64 -20.68
C GLN A 254 -7.24 4.13 -21.87
N TYR A 255 -7.90 3.55 -22.88
CA TYR A 255 -7.27 2.99 -24.09
C TYR A 255 -7.65 3.76 -25.35
N SER A 256 -8.31 4.91 -25.23
CA SER A 256 -8.54 5.79 -26.38
C SER A 256 -7.25 6.56 -26.70
N GLY A 257 -6.78 6.47 -27.94
CA GLY A 257 -5.59 7.19 -28.41
C GLY A 257 -4.95 6.56 -29.65
N GLY A 258 -3.86 7.14 -30.15
CA GLY A 258 -3.07 6.56 -31.23
C GLY A 258 -2.24 5.35 -30.79
N PHE A 259 -1.76 4.53 -31.73
CA PHE A 259 -1.06 3.27 -31.46
C PHE A 259 0.10 3.38 -30.44
N SER A 260 0.96 4.40 -30.55
CA SER A 260 2.08 4.63 -29.61
C SER A 260 1.63 5.02 -28.19
N GLN A 261 0.47 5.69 -28.07
CA GLN A 261 -0.16 6.05 -26.80
C GLN A 261 -0.82 4.86 -26.12
N ILE A 262 -1.13 3.79 -26.86
CA ILE A 262 -1.76 2.58 -26.34
C ILE A 262 -0.68 1.62 -25.83
N VAL A 263 0.28 1.23 -26.67
CA VAL A 263 1.22 0.13 -26.36
C VAL A 263 2.07 0.35 -25.09
N PHE A 264 2.45 1.60 -24.78
CA PHE A 264 3.32 1.91 -23.64
C PHE A 264 2.59 2.47 -22.41
N ARG A 265 1.26 2.42 -22.37
CA ARG A 265 0.52 2.80 -21.15
C ARG A 265 0.82 1.81 -20.03
N THR A 266 1.16 2.34 -18.86
CA THR A 266 1.43 1.59 -17.61
C THR A 266 0.32 0.58 -17.28
N TRP A 267 -0.93 0.89 -17.64
CA TRP A 267 -2.08 0.00 -17.47
C TRP A 267 -1.95 -1.34 -18.19
N HIS A 268 -1.37 -1.41 -19.39
CA HIS A 268 -1.17 -2.69 -20.09
C HIS A 268 -0.27 -3.64 -19.29
N TYR A 269 0.77 -3.11 -18.66
CA TYR A 269 1.65 -3.87 -17.77
C TYR A 269 0.91 -4.33 -16.52
N PHE A 270 0.01 -3.50 -15.97
CA PHE A 270 -0.86 -3.89 -14.86
C PHE A 270 -1.82 -5.03 -15.24
N HIS A 271 -2.46 -5.00 -16.42
CA HIS A 271 -3.34 -6.08 -16.88
C HIS A 271 -2.57 -7.37 -17.15
N LEU A 272 -1.40 -7.27 -17.79
CA LEU A 272 -0.52 -8.42 -18.01
C LEU A 272 -0.07 -9.03 -16.68
N PHE A 273 0.36 -8.20 -15.72
CA PHE A 273 0.71 -8.64 -14.37
C PHE A 273 -0.48 -9.35 -13.72
N THR A 274 -1.66 -8.74 -13.74
CA THR A 274 -2.88 -9.29 -13.13
C THR A 274 -3.26 -10.63 -13.76
N ALA A 275 -3.26 -10.73 -15.09
CA ALA A 275 -3.57 -11.96 -15.81
C ALA A 275 -2.58 -13.08 -15.45
N LEU A 276 -1.28 -12.78 -15.39
CA LEU A 276 -0.26 -13.75 -15.01
C LEU A 276 -0.39 -14.19 -13.55
N VAL A 277 -0.66 -13.27 -12.62
CA VAL A 277 -0.85 -13.60 -11.20
C VAL A 277 -2.10 -14.46 -11.01
N LEU A 278 -3.23 -14.09 -11.62
CA LEU A 278 -4.46 -14.88 -11.56
C LEU A 278 -4.27 -16.27 -12.17
N PHE A 279 -3.57 -16.35 -13.31
CA PHE A 279 -3.22 -17.64 -13.92
C PHE A 279 -2.38 -18.50 -12.95
N LEU A 280 -1.36 -17.92 -12.29
CA LEU A 280 -0.56 -18.64 -11.29
C LEU A 280 -1.38 -19.08 -10.07
N TYR A 281 -2.31 -18.24 -9.61
CA TYR A 281 -3.27 -18.57 -8.55
C TYR A 281 -4.12 -19.78 -8.93
N LEU A 282 -4.65 -19.81 -10.15
CA LEU A 282 -5.46 -20.92 -10.67
C LEU A 282 -4.65 -22.20 -10.83
N VAL A 283 -3.46 -22.13 -11.42
CA VAL A 283 -2.58 -23.31 -11.62
C VAL A 283 -2.16 -23.91 -10.27
N ARG A 284 -1.97 -23.08 -9.24
CA ARG A 284 -1.51 -23.52 -7.91
C ARG A 284 -2.56 -23.44 -6.83
N TRP A 285 -3.83 -23.48 -7.20
CA TRP A 285 -4.95 -23.25 -6.29
C TRP A 285 -4.93 -24.08 -5.01
N ARG A 286 -4.41 -25.32 -5.08
CA ARG A 286 -4.28 -26.25 -3.93
C ARG A 286 -3.16 -25.90 -2.95
N LYS A 287 -2.23 -25.01 -3.30
CA LYS A 287 -1.09 -24.64 -2.45
C LYS A 287 -1.36 -23.42 -1.58
N TYR A 288 -2.40 -22.66 -1.88
CA TYR A 288 -2.74 -21.45 -1.14
C TYR A 288 -3.62 -21.78 0.07
N ALA A 289 -3.30 -21.17 1.20
CA ALA A 289 -4.12 -21.18 2.40
C ALA A 289 -5.39 -20.34 2.20
N LEU A 290 -6.38 -20.55 3.08
CA LEU A 290 -7.68 -19.89 2.97
C LEU A 290 -7.57 -18.35 3.06
N HIS A 291 -6.69 -17.82 3.92
CA HIS A 291 -6.49 -16.38 4.06
C HIS A 291 -5.86 -15.78 2.81
N GLU A 292 -4.97 -16.50 2.12
CA GLU A 292 -4.36 -16.03 0.86
C GLU A 292 -5.42 -15.86 -0.23
N TRP A 293 -6.40 -16.76 -0.30
CA TRP A 293 -7.56 -16.61 -1.19
C TRP A 293 -8.42 -15.41 -0.84
N LEU A 294 -8.72 -15.20 0.45
CA LEU A 294 -9.53 -14.07 0.90
C LEU A 294 -8.83 -12.74 0.62
N ILE A 295 -7.52 -12.66 0.90
CA ILE A 295 -6.66 -11.51 0.59
C ILE A 295 -6.66 -11.27 -0.93
N GLY A 296 -6.38 -12.30 -1.73
CA GLY A 296 -6.38 -12.21 -3.19
C GLY A 296 -7.70 -11.67 -3.73
N LEU A 297 -8.84 -12.14 -3.22
CA LEU A 297 -10.17 -11.67 -3.63
C LEU A 297 -10.41 -10.20 -3.24
N VAL A 298 -10.13 -9.83 -1.99
CA VAL A 298 -10.31 -8.45 -1.49
C VAL A 298 -9.46 -7.46 -2.29
N PHE A 299 -8.17 -7.73 -2.45
CA PHE A 299 -7.27 -6.80 -3.13
C PHE A 299 -7.50 -6.79 -4.65
N SER A 300 -7.95 -7.90 -5.25
CA SER A 300 -8.41 -7.92 -6.64
C SER A 300 -9.62 -7.03 -6.85
N TRP A 301 -10.60 -7.10 -5.93
CA TRP A 301 -11.78 -6.21 -5.98
C TRP A 301 -11.40 -4.74 -5.78
N LEU A 302 -10.50 -4.44 -4.81
CA LEU A 302 -10.01 -3.08 -4.60
C LEU A 302 -9.32 -2.53 -5.84
N ALA A 303 -8.41 -3.29 -6.46
CA ALA A 303 -7.72 -2.88 -7.67
C ALA A 303 -8.65 -2.75 -8.88
N TRP A 304 -9.68 -3.59 -8.99
CA TRP A 304 -10.72 -3.42 -10.00
C TRP A 304 -11.53 -2.13 -9.79
N SER A 305 -11.80 -1.77 -8.54
CA SER A 305 -12.69 -0.65 -8.21
C SER A 305 -12.11 0.73 -8.54
N MET A 306 -10.81 0.94 -8.27
CA MET A 306 -10.14 2.25 -8.42
C MET A 306 -8.66 2.07 -8.75
N GLN A 307 -8.14 2.89 -9.68
CA GLN A 307 -6.73 2.93 -10.07
C GLN A 307 -5.78 3.11 -8.88
N LYS A 308 -6.11 4.01 -7.93
CA LYS A 308 -5.28 4.28 -6.76
C LYS A 308 -5.02 3.05 -5.88
N ASN A 309 -5.85 2.01 -6.00
CA ASN A 309 -5.74 0.81 -5.19
C ASN A 309 -4.84 -0.28 -5.80
N THR A 310 -4.37 -0.11 -7.03
CA THR A 310 -3.60 -1.12 -7.78
C THR A 310 -2.30 -1.54 -7.09
N GLY A 311 -1.65 -0.61 -6.37
CA GLY A 311 -0.47 -0.90 -5.54
C GLY A 311 -0.73 -1.95 -4.48
N TYR A 312 -1.87 -1.89 -3.79
CA TYR A 312 -2.19 -2.83 -2.73
C TYR A 312 -2.49 -4.24 -3.22
N PHE A 313 -2.82 -4.42 -4.51
CA PHE A 313 -2.93 -5.74 -5.11
C PHE A 313 -1.57 -6.36 -5.46
N ILE A 314 -0.57 -5.53 -5.75
CA ILE A 314 0.78 -5.97 -6.08
C ILE A 314 1.57 -6.40 -4.83
N PHE A 315 1.38 -5.70 -3.71
CA PHE A 315 2.05 -5.96 -2.42
C PHE A 315 1.32 -7.01 -1.58
#